data_AF-A0A3N1MBT7-F1
#
_entry.id   AF-A0A3N1MBT7-F1
#
_cell.length_a   1.000
_cell.length_b   1.000
_cell.length_c   1.000
_cell.angle_alpha   90.00
_cell.angle_beta   90.00
_cell.angle_gamma   90.00
#
_symmetry.space_group_name_H-M   'P 1'
#
loop_
_entity.id
_entity.type
_entity.pdbx_description
1 polymer ?
#
loop_
_entity_poly.entity_id
_entity_poly.type
_entity_poly.pdbx_seq_one_letter_code
_entity_poly.pdbx_strand_id
1 'polypeptide(L)'
;MRRKSLFSRFAARAAAIMGRPAVFGLAFALVVVWAISGPFLGFSEIWQLTINTGTTIITFLMVFLIQNSQNRDAETVQIKLDALLHAIERADNRLLDLEEMSEKEILKLRKKYEAVAAAARAGDEAPGAA
;
A
#
# COMPACT_ATOMS: atom_id res chain seq x y z
N MET A 1 -13.44 6.24 20.62
CA MET A 1 -13.86 5.26 19.59
C MET A 1 -14.25 5.98 18.31
N ARG A 2 -13.34 6.04 17.32
CA ARG A 2 -13.55 6.75 16.04
C ARG A 2 -14.56 5.93 15.21
N ARG A 3 -15.78 6.45 15.01
CA ARG A 3 -16.79 5.81 14.14
C ARG A 3 -16.11 5.53 12.79
N LYS A 4 -15.94 4.26 12.41
CA LYS A 4 -15.56 3.91 11.03
C LYS A 4 -16.58 4.59 10.12
N SER A 5 -16.16 5.60 9.35
CA SER A 5 -17.06 6.31 8.44
C SER A 5 -17.76 5.26 7.56
N LEU A 6 -19.04 5.47 7.26
CA LEU A 6 -19.79 4.52 6.43
C LEU A 6 -19.04 4.20 5.13
N PHE A 7 -18.37 5.20 4.56
CA PHE A 7 -17.44 5.08 3.45
C PHE A 7 -16.29 4.11 3.73
N SER A 8 -15.57 4.23 4.85
CA SER A 8 -14.45 3.32 5.18
C SER A 8 -14.89 1.86 5.30
N ARG A 9 -16.09 1.60 5.84
CA ARG A 9 -16.65 0.24 5.94
C ARG A 9 -17.06 -0.31 4.58
N PHE A 10 -17.68 0.54 3.76
CA PHE A 10 -18.03 0.20 2.38
C PHE A 10 -16.77 -0.10 1.57
N ALA A 11 -15.79 0.80 1.59
CA ALA A 11 -14.55 0.67 0.83
C ALA A 11 -13.76 -0.59 1.22
N ALA A 12 -13.64 -0.86 2.53
CA ALA A 12 -12.98 -2.07 3.02
C ALA A 12 -13.71 -3.35 2.58
N ARG A 13 -15.05 -3.37 2.59
CA ARG A 13 -15.83 -4.52 2.10
C ARG A 13 -15.71 -4.68 0.59
N ALA A 14 -15.80 -3.60 -0.17
CA ALA A 14 -15.67 -3.61 -1.62
C ALA A 14 -14.28 -4.13 -2.03
N ALA A 15 -13.21 -3.62 -1.42
CA ALA A 15 -11.85 -4.10 -1.64
C ALA A 15 -11.69 -5.59 -1.29
N ALA A 16 -12.22 -6.02 -0.14
CA ALA A 16 -12.16 -7.42 0.29
C ALA A 16 -12.93 -8.36 -0.65
N ILE A 17 -14.08 -7.95 -1.18
CA ILE A 17 -14.86 -8.73 -2.15
C ILE A 17 -14.10 -8.82 -3.49
N MET A 18 -13.59 -7.69 -3.99
CA MET A 18 -12.85 -7.62 -5.25
C MET A 18 -11.58 -8.49 -5.24
N GLY A 19 -10.92 -8.67 -4.08
CA GLY A 19 -9.75 -9.53 -3.93
C GLY A 19 -10.05 -11.04 -3.91
N ARG A 20 -11.31 -11.49 -3.96
CA ARG A 20 -11.66 -12.92 -3.87
C ARG A 20 -11.49 -13.60 -5.23
N PRO A 21 -10.87 -14.81 -5.28
CA PRO A 21 -10.73 -15.58 -6.53
C PRO A 21 -12.05 -15.83 -7.27
N ALA A 22 -13.14 -16.04 -6.54
CA ALA A 22 -14.47 -16.22 -7.13
C ALA A 22 -14.97 -14.98 -7.91
N VAL A 23 -14.65 -13.78 -7.43
CA VAL A 23 -15.03 -12.53 -8.09
C VAL A 23 -14.20 -12.30 -9.34
N PHE A 24 -12.91 -12.65 -9.31
CA PHE A 24 -12.08 -12.69 -10.51
C PHE A 24 -12.64 -13.67 -11.55
N GLY A 25 -13.02 -14.88 -11.14
CA GLY A 25 -13.64 -15.86 -12.04
C GLY A 25 -14.94 -15.35 -12.66
N LEU A 26 -15.79 -14.68 -11.88
CA LEU A 26 -17.01 -14.04 -12.38
C LEU A 26 -16.71 -12.90 -13.37
N ALA A 27 -15.75 -12.03 -13.06
CA ALA A 27 -15.34 -10.94 -13.95
C ALA A 27 -14.78 -11.48 -15.27
N PHE A 28 -13.97 -12.54 -15.21
CA PHE A 28 -13.46 -13.22 -16.40
C PHE A 28 -14.59 -13.84 -17.23
N ALA A 29 -15.55 -14.52 -16.59
CA ALA A 29 -16.71 -15.07 -17.27
C ALA A 29 -17.54 -13.97 -17.97
N LEU A 30 -17.71 -12.82 -17.34
CA LEU A 30 -18.39 -11.67 -17.95
C LEU A 30 -17.65 -11.17 -19.20
N VAL A 31 -16.31 -11.10 -19.17
CA VAL A 31 -15.49 -10.72 -20.34
C VAL A 31 -15.60 -11.76 -21.46
N VAL A 32 -15.68 -13.05 -21.14
CA VAL A 32 -15.88 -14.12 -22.12
C VAL A 32 -17.27 -14.04 -22.76
N VAL A 33 -18.33 -13.89 -21.95
CA VAL A 33 -19.71 -13.72 -22.44
C VAL A 33 -19.80 -12.48 -23.32
N TRP A 34 -19.16 -11.38 -22.91
CA TRP A 34 -18.97 -10.20 -23.74
C TRP A 34 -18.34 -10.62 -25.07
N ALA A 35 -17.12 -11.13 -25.10
CA ALA A 35 -16.42 -11.48 -26.35
C ALA A 35 -17.26 -12.37 -27.30
N ILE A 36 -17.99 -13.36 -26.76
CA ILE A 36 -18.87 -14.26 -27.53
C ILE A 36 -20.09 -13.53 -28.12
N SER A 37 -20.63 -12.51 -27.44
CA SER A 37 -21.74 -11.71 -27.96
C SER A 37 -21.32 -10.78 -29.12
N GLY A 38 -20.02 -10.50 -29.28
CA GLY A 38 -19.49 -9.59 -30.31
C GLY A 38 -19.80 -9.97 -31.76
N PRO A 39 -19.57 -11.22 -32.19
CA PRO A 39 -19.95 -11.69 -33.52
C PRO A 39 -21.43 -11.51 -33.85
N PHE A 40 -22.33 -11.70 -32.88
CA PHE A 40 -23.78 -11.53 -33.08
C PHE A 40 -24.18 -10.06 -33.24
N LEU A 41 -23.39 -9.14 -32.68
CA LEU A 41 -23.62 -7.70 -32.74
C LEU A 41 -22.72 -6.98 -33.76
N GLY A 42 -22.02 -7.74 -34.61
CA GLY A 42 -21.16 -7.20 -35.67
C GLY A 42 -19.99 -6.36 -35.16
N PHE A 43 -19.53 -6.57 -33.92
CA PHE A 43 -18.49 -5.77 -33.28
C PHE A 43 -18.74 -4.24 -33.35
N SER A 44 -20.00 -3.81 -33.18
CA SER A 44 -20.39 -2.41 -33.29
C SER A 44 -19.63 -1.45 -32.35
N GLU A 45 -19.63 -0.16 -32.68
CA GLU A 45 -18.99 0.87 -31.84
C GLU A 45 -19.62 0.95 -30.44
N ILE A 46 -20.95 0.89 -30.34
CA ILE A 46 -21.67 0.85 -29.06
C ILE A 46 -21.24 -0.36 -28.24
N TRP A 47 -21.01 -1.48 -28.94
CA TRP A 47 -20.61 -2.70 -28.28
C TRP A 47 -19.21 -2.58 -27.63
N GLN A 48 -18.24 -2.08 -28.38
CA GLN A 48 -16.89 -1.83 -27.88
C GLN A 48 -16.87 -0.75 -26.78
N LEU A 49 -17.65 0.31 -26.95
CA LEU A 49 -17.75 1.41 -26.00
C LEU A 49 -18.28 0.93 -24.64
N THR A 50 -19.27 0.04 -24.63
CA THR A 50 -19.92 -0.43 -23.40
C THR A 50 -18.92 -1.07 -22.43
N ILE A 51 -18.04 -1.96 -22.91
CA ILE A 51 -17.02 -2.55 -22.02
C ILE A 51 -15.98 -1.53 -21.61
N ASN A 52 -15.51 -0.71 -22.56
CA ASN A 52 -14.44 0.23 -22.28
C ASN A 52 -14.87 1.26 -21.23
N THR A 53 -16.06 1.84 -21.39
CA THR A 53 -16.65 2.77 -20.43
C THR A 53 -16.89 2.09 -19.09
N GLY A 54 -17.45 0.88 -19.08
CA GLY A 54 -17.70 0.12 -17.85
C GLY A 54 -16.42 -0.19 -17.08
N THR A 55 -15.41 -0.76 -17.74
CA THR A 55 -14.13 -1.09 -17.10
C THR A 55 -13.38 0.14 -16.63
N THR A 56 -13.46 1.25 -17.37
CA THR A 56 -12.80 2.51 -16.97
C THR A 56 -13.41 3.07 -15.69
N ILE A 57 -14.73 3.13 -15.59
CA ILE A 57 -15.42 3.58 -14.36
C ILE A 57 -15.06 2.67 -13.18
N ILE A 58 -15.13 1.34 -13.36
CA ILE A 58 -14.78 0.37 -12.31
C ILE A 58 -13.32 0.54 -11.88
N THR A 59 -12.40 0.70 -12.82
CA THR A 59 -10.97 0.88 -12.54
C THR A 59 -10.72 2.17 -11.78
N PHE A 60 -11.34 3.28 -12.20
CA PHE A 60 -11.22 4.56 -11.52
C PHE A 60 -11.68 4.46 -10.06
N LEU A 61 -12.83 3.85 -9.81
CA LEU A 61 -13.31 3.58 -8.46
C LEU A 61 -12.35 2.66 -7.69
N MET A 62 -11.82 1.63 -8.35
CA MET A 62 -10.89 0.67 -7.74
C MET A 62 -9.59 1.33 -7.28
N VAL A 63 -9.06 2.32 -8.01
CA VAL A 63 -7.89 3.10 -7.58
C VAL A 63 -8.13 3.74 -6.21
N PHE A 64 -9.26 4.43 -6.00
CA PHE A 64 -9.57 5.02 -4.70
C PHE A 64 -9.76 3.98 -3.60
N LEU A 65 -10.38 2.83 -3.93
CA LEU A 65 -10.56 1.74 -2.98
C LEU A 65 -9.22 1.14 -2.54
N ILE A 66 -8.33 0.89 -3.50
CA ILE A 66 -6.98 0.39 -3.27
C ILE A 66 -6.19 1.40 -2.44
N GLN A 67 -6.18 2.68 -2.82
CA GLN A 67 -5.50 3.74 -2.07
C GLN A 67 -6.00 3.85 -0.63
N ASN A 68 -7.31 3.77 -0.40
CA ASN A 68 -7.87 3.80 0.95
C ASN A 68 -7.47 2.56 1.77
N SER A 69 -7.40 1.38 1.15
CA SER A 69 -6.90 0.18 1.85
C SER A 69 -5.41 0.30 2.17
N GLN A 70 -4.60 0.64 1.16
CA GLN A 70 -3.15 0.79 1.28
C GLN A 70 -2.76 1.86 2.29
N ASN A 71 -3.43 3.01 2.29
CA ASN A 71 -3.15 4.09 3.25
C ASN A 71 -3.40 3.64 4.69
N ARG A 72 -4.48 2.89 4.94
CA ARG A 72 -4.78 2.34 6.27
C ARG A 72 -3.81 1.23 6.68
N ASP A 73 -3.38 0.40 5.73
CA ASP A 73 -2.41 -0.65 6.00
C ASP A 73 -1.03 -0.06 6.31
N ALA A 74 -0.62 1.01 5.61
CA ALA A 74 0.60 1.77 5.89
C ALA A 74 0.59 2.38 7.30
N GLU A 75 -0.48 3.10 7.67
CA GLU A 75 -0.65 3.67 9.02
C GLU A 75 -0.58 2.58 10.11
N THR A 76 -1.17 1.40 9.84
CA THR A 76 -1.13 0.28 10.79
C THR A 76 0.27 -0.29 10.96
N VAL A 77 1.08 -0.32 9.89
CA VAL A 77 2.47 -0.77 9.94
C VAL A 77 3.32 0.22 10.74
N GLN A 78 3.16 1.53 10.52
CA GLN A 78 3.86 2.57 11.30
C GLN A 78 3.60 2.41 12.79
N ILE A 79 2.34 2.34 13.22
CA ILE A 79 1.98 2.16 14.65
C ILE A 79 2.61 0.90 15.26
N LYS A 80 2.70 -0.19 14.49
CA LYS A 80 3.37 -1.42 14.96
C LYS A 80 4.87 -1.23 15.10
N LEU A 81 5.52 -0.51 14.18
CA LEU A 81 6.93 -0.16 14.26
C LEU A 81 7.19 0.76 15.45
N ASP A 82 6.33 1.73 15.69
CA ASP A 82 6.43 2.64 16.83
C ASP A 82 6.32 1.89 18.17
N ALA A 83 5.38 0.94 18.27
CA ALA A 83 5.27 0.09 19.45
C ALA A 83 6.52 -0.78 19.68
N LEU A 84 7.14 -1.29 18.60
CA LEU A 84 8.39 -2.04 18.69
C LEU A 84 9.57 -1.15 19.11
N LEU A 85 9.69 0.04 18.53
CA LEU A 85 10.71 1.03 18.91
C LEU A 85 10.56 1.42 20.38
N HIS A 86 9.34 1.69 20.84
CA HIS A 86 9.08 2.03 22.24
C HIS A 86 9.41 0.89 23.22
N ALA A 87 9.20 -0.37 22.81
CA ALA A 87 9.52 -1.53 23.64
C ALA A 87 11.03 -1.84 23.73
N ILE A 88 11.85 -1.26 22.86
CA ILE A 88 13.30 -1.47 22.85
C ILE A 88 13.96 -0.36 23.69
N GLU A 89 14.51 -0.74 24.84
CA GLU A 89 15.12 0.16 25.84
C GLU A 89 16.27 1.05 25.31
N ARG A 90 16.85 0.69 24.16
CA ARG A 90 17.93 1.43 23.46
C ARG A 90 17.49 2.17 22.19
N ALA A 91 16.22 2.15 21.82
CA ALA A 91 15.76 2.87 20.64
C ALA A 91 15.73 4.39 20.90
N ASP A 92 16.27 5.18 19.97
CA ASP A 92 16.20 6.64 20.04
C ASP A 92 14.75 7.06 19.77
N ASN A 93 14.02 7.50 20.81
CA ASN A 93 12.61 7.91 20.72
C ASN A 93 12.33 8.96 19.63
N ARG A 94 13.36 9.68 19.15
CA ARG A 94 13.22 10.61 18.02
C ARG A 94 12.91 9.91 16.69
N LEU A 95 13.11 8.59 16.60
CA LEU A 95 12.72 7.79 15.43
C LEU A 95 11.21 7.55 15.34
N LEU A 96 10.48 7.66 16.46
CA LEU A 96 9.02 7.41 16.53
C LEU A 96 8.20 8.47 15.80
N ASP A 97 8.77 9.63 15.52
CA ASP A 97 8.08 10.78 14.93
C ASP A 97 8.74 11.27 13.64
N LEU A 98 9.41 10.34 12.95
CA LEU A 98 10.19 10.65 11.74
C LEU A 98 9.35 11.29 10.63
N GLU A 99 8.05 11.01 10.59
CA GLU A 99 7.14 11.49 9.54
C GLU A 99 6.71 12.95 9.72
N GLU A 100 6.76 13.47 10.95
CA GLU A 100 6.46 14.87 11.26
C GLU A 100 7.73 15.75 11.30
N MET A 101 8.92 15.15 11.29
CA MET A 101 10.20 15.86 11.33
C MET A 101 10.48 16.65 10.05
N SER A 102 11.12 17.81 10.20
CA SER A 102 11.62 18.56 9.04
C SER A 102 12.79 17.85 8.35
N GLU A 103 12.95 18.10 7.05
CA GLU A 103 14.04 17.51 6.25
C GLU A 103 15.44 17.75 6.86
N LYS A 104 15.65 18.94 7.45
CA LYS A 104 16.91 19.28 8.15
C LYS A 104 17.14 18.39 9.37
N GLU A 105 16.09 18.02 10.08
CA GLU A 105 16.18 17.16 11.26
C GLU A 105 16.42 15.70 10.86
N ILE A 106 15.74 15.23 9.80
CA ILE A 106 15.98 13.91 9.21
C ILE A 106 17.45 13.79 8.75
N LEU A 107 18.00 14.81 8.09
CA LEU A 107 19.41 14.84 7.66
C LEU A 107 20.39 14.77 8.85
N LYS A 108 20.11 15.50 9.94
CA LYS A 108 20.94 15.44 11.16
C LYS A 108 20.90 14.04 11.78
N LEU A 109 19.72 13.42 11.83
CA LEU A 109 19.54 12.09 12.39
C LEU A 109 20.28 11.04 11.54
N ARG A 110 20.14 11.12 10.21
CA ARG A 110 20.87 10.27 9.26
C ARG A 110 22.38 10.36 9.46
N LYS A 111 22.95 11.57 9.55
CA LYS A 111 24.39 11.75 9.80
C LYS A 111 24.85 11.13 11.11
N LYS A 112 24.04 11.21 12.17
CA LYS A 112 24.33 10.57 13.46
C LYS A 112 24.42 9.04 13.31
N TYR A 113 23.47 8.42 12.64
CA TYR A 113 23.47 6.97 12.41
C TYR A 113 24.57 6.51 11.45
N GLU A 114 24.89 7.29 10.42
CA GLU A 114 26.04 7.03 9.54
C GLU A 114 27.36 7.03 10.32
N ALA A 115 27.52 7.96 11.27
CA ALA A 115 28.71 8.00 12.14
C ALA A 115 28.78 6.79 13.09
N VAL A 116 27.65 6.36 13.66
CA VAL A 116 27.57 5.14 14.50
C VAL A 116 27.91 3.90 13.68
N ALA A 117 27.38 3.77 12.47
CA ALA A 117 27.66 2.65 11.58
C ALA A 117 29.11 2.66 11.06
N ALA A 118 29.72 3.83 10.90
CA ALA A 118 31.14 3.96 10.58
C ALA A 118 32.02 3.54 11.76
N ALA A 119 31.68 3.95 12.98
CA ALA A 119 32.40 3.54 14.19
C ALA A 119 32.30 2.03 14.46
N ALA A 120 31.14 1.41 14.22
CA ALA A 120 30.97 -0.04 14.34
C ALA A 120 31.82 -0.81 13.31
N ARG A 121 31.88 -0.34 12.06
CA ARG A 121 32.75 -0.93 11.02
C ARG A 121 34.23 -0.80 11.34
N ALA A 122 34.66 0.36 11.85
CA ALA A 122 36.04 0.57 12.29
C ALA A 122 36.41 -0.25 13.56
N GLY A 123 35.42 -0.61 14.38
CA GLY A 123 35.59 -1.47 15.55
C GLY A 123 35.70 -2.97 15.23
N ASP A 124 35.13 -3.43 14.11
CA ASP A 124 35.32 -4.78 13.55
C ASP A 124 36.69 -4.94 12.85
N GLU A 125 37.40 -3.84 12.58
CA GLU A 125 38.76 -3.81 12.00
C GLU A 125 39.89 -3.73 13.06
N ALA A 126 39.65 -4.18 14.29
CA ALA A 126 40.75 -4.40 15.24
C ALA A 126 41.46 -5.75 14.94
N PRO A 127 42.79 -5.78 14.85
CA PRO A 127 43.52 -6.63 13.92
C PRO A 127 43.61 -8.09 14.37
N GLY A 128 43.24 -8.99 13.45
CA GLY A 128 43.58 -10.40 13.54
C GLY A 128 45.09 -10.59 13.65
N ALA A 129 45.48 -11.21 14.75
CA ALA A 129 46.75 -11.84 15.07
C ALA A 129 47.65 -12.17 13.85
N ALA A 130 48.87 -11.63 13.89
CA ALA A 130 50.06 -12.22 13.30
C ALA A 130 51.22 -12.02 14.28
#